data_AF-A0A7W0WR12-F1
#
_entry.id   AF-A0A7W0WR12-F1
#
_cell.length_a   1.000
_cell.length_b   1.000
_cell.length_c   1.000
_cell.angle_alpha   90.00
_cell.angle_beta   90.00
_cell.angle_gamma   90.00
#
_symmetry.space_group_name_H-M   'P 1'
#
loop_
_entity.id
_entity.type
_entity.pdbx_description
1 polymer ?
#
loop_
_entity_poly.entity_id
_entity_poly.type
_entity_poly.pdbx_seq_one_letter_code
_entity_poly.pdbx_strand_id
1 'polypeptide(L)' 'MVTHTIAARGVRDQRVIQAMRRAPRHELVPEELRRHSYEDRPLPIGWDQTISQPYIVA' A
#
# COMPACT_ATOMS: atom_id res chain seq x y z
N MET A 1 -2.96 -2.15 7.36
CA MET A 1 -1.85 -1.54 6.61
C MET A 1 -1.06 -0.50 7.41
N VAL A 2 -1.49 0.77 7.56
CA VAL A 2 -0.58 1.82 8.10
C VAL A 2 -0.10 1.56 9.53
N THR A 3 -1.00 1.41 10.50
CA THR A 3 -0.61 1.22 11.91
C THR A 3 0.07 -0.13 12.13
N HIS A 4 -0.53 -1.21 11.63
CA HIS A 4 -0.12 -2.59 11.92
C HIS A 4 1.06 -3.11 11.08
N THR A 5 1.39 -2.44 9.97
CA THR A 5 2.45 -2.88 9.06
C THR A 5 3.52 -1.80 8.92
N ILE A 6 3.16 -0.63 8.38
CA ILE A 6 4.14 0.42 8.05
C ILE A 6 4.80 0.97 9.32
N ALA A 7 3.99 1.49 10.26
CA ALA A 7 4.51 2.06 11.51
C ALA A 7 5.11 0.99 12.43
N ALA A 8 4.43 -0.16 12.57
CA ALA A 8 4.91 -1.27 13.39
C ALA A 8 6.26 -1.85 12.95
N ARG A 9 6.59 -1.76 11.64
CA ARG A 9 7.85 -2.24 11.08
C ARG A 9 8.96 -1.18 11.03
N GLY A 10 8.75 0.01 11.60
CA GLY A 10 9.82 0.98 11.85
C GLY A 10 9.81 2.26 11.02
N VAL A 11 8.81 2.46 10.14
CA VAL A 11 8.64 3.75 9.45
C VAL A 11 8.16 4.79 10.47
N ARG A 12 8.96 5.85 10.67
CA ARG A 12 8.74 6.87 11.73
C ARG A 12 8.49 8.29 11.22
N ASP A 13 8.82 8.60 9.96
CA ASP A 13 8.57 9.93 9.39
C ASP A 13 7.04 10.18 9.34
N GLN A 14 6.59 11.20 10.08
CA GLN A 14 5.17 11.52 10.15
C GLN A 14 4.60 11.93 8.80
N ARG A 15 5.39 12.56 7.92
CA ARG A 15 4.94 12.95 6.58
C ARG A 15 4.62 11.71 5.74
N VAL A 16 5.47 10.69 5.80
CA VAL A 16 5.23 9.39 5.15
C VAL A 16 3.97 8.73 5.70
N ILE A 17 3.87 8.60 7.03
CA ILE A 17 2.71 7.96 7.67
C ILE A 17 1.39 8.65 7.26
N GLN A 18 1.39 9.98 7.21
CA GLN A 18 0.21 10.75 6.81
C GLN A 18 -0.08 10.61 5.31
N ALA A 19 0.94 10.58 4.44
CA ALA A 19 0.75 10.33 3.02
C ALA A 19 0.12 8.94 2.78
N MET A 20 0.63 7.91 3.44
CA MET A 20 0.12 6.54 3.33
C MET A 20 -1.31 6.36 3.89
N ARG A 21 -1.77 7.25 4.78
CA ARG A 21 -3.16 7.29 5.25
C ARG A 21 -4.10 7.99 4.28
N ARG A 22 -3.60 9.03 3.61
CA ARG A 22 -4.40 9.86 2.70
C ARG A 22 -4.58 9.24 1.33
N ALA A 23 -3.61 8.45 0.87
CA ALA A 23 -3.68 7.78 -0.43
C ALA A 23 -4.64 6.56 -0.39
N PRO A 24 -5.79 6.59 -1.10
CA PRO A 24 -6.71 5.47 -1.16
C PRO A 24 -6.16 4.39 -2.11
N ARG A 25 -5.30 3.50 -1.59
CA ARG A 25 -4.62 2.46 -2.39
C ARG A 25 -5.56 1.60 -3.27
N HIS A 26 -6.80 1.38 -2.86
CA HIS A 26 -7.79 0.61 -3.64
C HIS A 26 -8.23 1.30 -4.95
N GLU A 27 -7.99 2.60 -5.12
CA GLU A 27 -8.20 3.31 -6.38
C GLU A 27 -7.11 3.04 -7.42
N LEU A 28 -5.95 2.52 -6.97
CA LEU A 28 -4.78 2.20 -7.80
C LEU A 28 -4.70 0.71 -8.18
N VAL A 29 -5.75 -0.07 -7.86
CA VAL A 29 -5.81 -1.53 -8.00
C VAL A 29 -7.05 -1.90 -8.82
N PRO A 30 -6.97 -2.90 -9.72
CA PRO A 30 -8.14 -3.43 -10.44
C PRO A 30 -9.28 -3.82 -9.49
N GLU A 31 -10.52 -3.69 -9.96
CA GLU A 31 -11.72 -3.87 -9.12
C GLU A 31 -11.77 -5.25 -8.47
N GLU A 32 -11.43 -6.29 -9.22
CA GLU A 32 -11.37 -7.69 -8.79
C GLU A 32 -10.36 -7.95 -7.67
N LEU A 33 -9.37 -7.07 -7.49
CA LEU A 33 -8.31 -7.17 -6.49
C LEU A 33 -8.47 -6.18 -5.34
N ARG A 34 -9.50 -5.32 -5.33
CA ARG A 34 -9.70 -4.32 -4.27
C ARG A 34 -9.78 -4.91 -2.87
N ARG A 35 -10.33 -6.13 -2.72
CA ARG A 35 -10.35 -6.84 -1.43
C ARG A 35 -8.95 -7.09 -0.83
N HIS A 36 -7.93 -7.12 -1.68
CA HIS A 36 -6.53 -7.34 -1.32
C HIS A 36 -5.71 -6.04 -1.25
N SER A 37 -6.30 -4.88 -1.56
CA SER A 37 -5.56 -3.63 -1.81
C SER A 37 -4.69 -3.15 -0.64
N TYR A 38 -5.01 -3.54 0.60
CA TYR A 38 -4.32 -3.12 1.82
C TYR A 38 -3.46 -4.21 2.47
N GLU A 39 -3.28 -5.34 1.77
CA GLU A 39 -2.35 -6.39 2.16
C GLU A 39 -0.90 -5.96 1.89
N ASP A 40 0.04 -6.41 2.71
CA ASP A 40 1.46 -6.06 2.56
C ASP A 40 2.17 -6.95 1.53
N ARG A 41 1.70 -6.92 0.28
CA ARG A 41 2.27 -7.67 -0.85
C ARG A 41 2.08 -6.90 -2.16
N PRO A 42 2.88 -7.18 -3.20
CA PRO A 42 2.62 -6.63 -4.53
C PRO A 42 1.30 -7.18 -5.10
N LEU A 43 0.62 -6.37 -5.92
CA LEU A 43 -0.58 -6.79 -6.66
C LEU A 43 -0.39 -6.48 -8.15
N PRO A 44 -0.86 -7.35 -9.07
CA PRO A 44 -0.83 -7.06 -10.49
C PRO A 44 -1.81 -5.92 -10.80
N ILE A 45 -1.39 -5.01 -11.69
CA ILE A 45 -2.20 -3.86 -12.15
C ILE A 45 -2.39 -3.85 -13.67
N GLY A 46 -2.14 -5.00 -14.32
CA GLY A 46 -2.18 -5.16 -15.78
C GLY A 46 -0.84 -4.84 -16.44
N TRP A 47 -0.75 -5.13 -17.75
CA TRP A 47 0.43 -4.83 -18.58
C TRP A 47 1.75 -5.39 -18.03
N ASP A 48 1.70 -6.58 -17.44
CA ASP A 48 2.83 -7.22 -16.74
C ASP A 48 3.45 -6.35 -15.65
N GLN A 49 2.70 -5.39 -15.11
CA GLN A 49 3.12 -4.51 -14.03
C GLN A 49 2.49 -4.91 -12.70
N THR A 50 3.18 -4.54 -11.62
CA THR A 50 2.68 -4.67 -10.25
C THR A 50 2.77 -3.34 -9.53
N ILE A 51 1.81 -3.07 -8.65
CA ILE A 51 1.97 -2.04 -7.62
C ILE A 51 2.77 -2.66 -6.46
N SER A 52 3.86 -1.99 -6.08
CA SER A 52 4.75 -2.44 -5.00
C SER A 52 4.01 -2.64 -3.68
N GLN A 53 4.53 -3.53 -2.83
CA GLN A 53 4.01 -3.73 -1.48
C GLN A 53 4.06 -2.42 -0.66
N PRO A 54 3.04 -2.11 0.14
CA PRO A 54 2.96 -0.89 0.94
C PRO A 54 4.21 -0.57 1.76
N TYR A 55 4.84 -1.56 2.39
CA TYR A 55 6.03 -1.31 3.20
C TYR A 55 7.26 -0.88 2.39
N ILE A 56 7.42 -1.30 1.14
CA ILE A 56 8.61 -0.97 0.32
C ILE A 56 8.58 0.47 -0.18
N VAL A 57 7.37 1.03 -0.34
CA VAL A 57 7.18 2.41 -0.83
C VAL A 57 6.98 3.43 0.30
N ALA A 58 6.93 2.97 1.55
CA ALA A 58 6.78 3.79 2.73
C ALA A 58 8.14 4.25 3.25
#